data_AF-S3ZDE7-F1
#
_entry.id   AF-S3ZDE7-F1
#
_cell.length_a   1.000
_cell.length_b   1.000
_cell.length_c   1.000
_cell.angle_alpha   90.00
_cell.angle_beta   90.00
_cell.angle_gamma   90.00
#
_symmetry.space_group_name_H-M   'P 1'
#
loop_
_entity.id
_entity.type
_entity.pdbx_description
1 polymer ?
#
loop_
_entity_poly.entity_id
_entity_poly.type
_entity_poly.pdbx_seq_one_letter_code
_entity_poly.pdbx_strand_id
1 'polypeptide(L)'
;MTLAENLGDLKSHASDFEARTGYTYAVLDDAGEVFGCVYIYPSRADAGVTDVRSWVRADRAELDGPLRTAVAAWLASDWPFGKVRYRSGA
;
A
#
# COMPACT_ATOMS: atom_id res chain seq x y z
N MET A 1 -8.81 -14.59 10.63
CA MET A 1 -7.34 -14.45 10.69
C MET A 1 -6.90 -14.71 12.12
N THR A 2 -6.05 -15.69 12.32
CA THR A 2 -5.40 -16.02 13.59
C THR A 2 -4.15 -15.16 13.78
N LEU A 3 -3.62 -15.10 15.01
CA LEU A 3 -2.36 -14.40 15.28
C LEU A 3 -1.18 -14.99 14.48
N ALA A 4 -1.19 -16.30 14.23
CA ALA A 4 -0.16 -16.98 13.45
C ALA A 4 -0.22 -16.59 11.97
N GLU A 5 -1.43 -16.53 11.39
CA GLU A 5 -1.65 -16.04 10.02
C GLU A 5 -1.19 -14.58 9.89
N ASN A 6 -1.54 -13.73 10.87
CA ASN A 6 -1.10 -12.33 10.90
C ASN A 6 0.43 -12.18 10.94
N LEU A 7 1.11 -12.97 11.77
CA LEU A 7 2.57 -12.97 11.80
C LEU A 7 3.17 -13.46 10.46
N GLY A 8 2.53 -14.44 9.83
CA GLY A 8 2.92 -14.94 8.50
C GLY A 8 2.87 -13.83 7.45
N ASP A 9 1.78 -13.08 7.40
CA ASP A 9 1.60 -11.97 6.46
C ASP A 9 2.67 -10.88 6.67
N LEU A 10 2.93 -10.49 7.92
CA LEU A 10 3.97 -9.50 8.25
C LEU A 10 5.38 -9.96 7.80
N LYS A 11 5.70 -11.25 7.98
CA LYS A 11 6.98 -11.82 7.52
C LYS A 11 7.07 -11.81 5.99
N SER A 12 5.98 -12.11 5.30
CA SER A 12 5.93 -12.04 3.83
C SER A 12 6.19 -10.61 3.34
N HIS A 13 5.55 -9.61 3.95
CA HIS A 13 5.77 -8.20 3.60
C HIS A 13 7.21 -7.74 3.85
N ALA A 14 7.83 -8.18 4.95
CA ALA A 14 9.24 -7.90 5.22
C ALA A 14 10.15 -8.51 4.13
N SER A 15 9.91 -9.77 3.76
CA SER A 15 10.65 -10.44 2.68
C SER A 15 10.45 -9.75 1.32
N ASP A 16 9.23 -9.31 1.00
CA ASP A 16 8.95 -8.59 -0.25
C ASP A 16 9.73 -7.27 -0.32
N PHE A 17 9.83 -6.57 0.82
CA PHE A 17 10.54 -5.30 0.93
C PHE A 17 12.05 -5.51 0.72
N GLU A 18 12.64 -6.52 1.38
CA GLU A 18 14.05 -6.88 1.21
C GLU A 18 14.38 -7.29 -0.23
N ALA A 19 13.49 -8.05 -0.87
CA ALA A 19 13.62 -8.49 -2.25
C ALA A 19 13.30 -7.41 -3.29
N ARG A 20 12.77 -6.24 -2.87
CA ARG A 20 12.25 -5.18 -3.75
C ARG A 20 11.15 -5.65 -4.70
N THR A 21 10.37 -6.66 -4.30
CA THR A 21 9.28 -7.24 -5.09
C THR A 21 7.91 -6.68 -4.69
N GLY A 22 7.83 -5.99 -3.57
CA GLY A 22 6.63 -5.31 -3.12
C GLY A 22 6.90 -4.43 -1.91
N TYR A 23 6.07 -3.41 -1.73
CA TYR A 23 6.19 -2.47 -0.62
C TYR A 23 4.84 -2.31 0.06
N THR A 24 4.83 -2.53 1.37
CA THR A 24 3.65 -2.35 2.22
C THR A 24 3.96 -1.32 3.29
N TYR A 25 3.14 -0.27 3.38
CA TYR A 25 3.31 0.83 4.32
C TYR A 25 2.09 0.96 5.22
N ALA A 26 2.30 1.04 6.54
CA ALA A 26 1.26 1.48 7.46
C ALA A 26 1.07 3.00 7.33
N VAL A 27 -0.18 3.46 7.42
CA VAL A 27 -0.51 4.88 7.49
C VAL A 27 -0.87 5.21 8.93
N LEU A 28 -0.10 6.13 9.53
CA LEU A 28 -0.19 6.51 10.92
C LEU A 28 -0.64 7.96 11.04
N ASP A 29 -1.37 8.28 12.11
CA ASP A 29 -1.57 9.67 12.52
C ASP A 29 -0.37 10.19 13.33
N ASP A 30 -0.44 11.45 13.75
CA ASP A 30 0.63 12.11 14.52
C ASP A 30 0.88 11.46 15.89
N ALA A 31 -0.08 10.69 16.41
CA ALA A 31 0.05 9.93 17.65
C ALA A 31 0.65 8.52 17.43
N GLY A 32 0.86 8.12 16.18
CA GLY A 32 1.36 6.80 15.81
C GLY A 32 0.27 5.72 15.75
N GLU A 33 -1.01 6.09 15.70
CA GLU A 33 -2.10 5.14 15.54
C GLU A 33 -2.25 4.77 14.06
N VAL A 34 -2.24 3.47 13.76
CA VAL A 34 -2.46 2.98 12.40
C VAL A 34 -3.93 3.16 12.03
N PHE A 35 -4.19 3.97 11.00
CA PHE A 35 -5.54 4.16 10.45
C PHE A 35 -5.70 3.70 9.01
N GLY A 36 -4.61 3.28 8.35
CA GLY A 36 -4.67 2.81 6.98
C GLY A 36 -3.45 1.99 6.59
N CYS A 37 -3.44 1.54 5.35
CA CYS A 37 -2.31 0.84 4.75
C CYS A 37 -2.23 1.12 3.25
N VAL A 38 -1.03 1.03 2.69
CA VAL A 38 -0.73 1.15 1.26
C VAL A 38 0.05 -0.08 0.81
N TYR A 39 -0.36 -0.67 -0.30
CA TYR A 39 0.28 -1.82 -0.93
C TYR A 39 0.68 -1.47 -2.36
N ILE A 40 1.95 -1.68 -2.69
CA ILE A 40 2.55 -1.38 -3.99
C ILE A 40 3.22 -2.66 -4.49
N TYR A 41 2.68 -3.26 -5.53
CA TYR A 41 3.16 -4.52 -6.08
C TYR A 41 3.13 -4.50 -7.61
N PRO A 42 4.01 -5.25 -8.30
CA PRO A 42 3.87 -5.46 -9.74
C PRO A 42 2.53 -6.13 -10.04
N SER A 43 1.91 -5.77 -11.15
CA SER A 43 0.67 -6.41 -11.55
C SER A 43 0.92 -7.84 -11.98
N ARG A 44 0.07 -8.76 -11.52
CA ARG A 44 0.12 -10.17 -11.93
C ARG A 44 -0.23 -10.39 -13.41
N ALA A 45 -0.92 -9.42 -14.02
CA ALA A 45 -1.35 -9.50 -15.41
C ALA A 45 -0.37 -8.84 -16.39
N ASP A 46 0.41 -7.86 -15.93
CA ASP A 46 1.32 -7.07 -16.76
C ASP A 46 2.50 -6.59 -15.91
N ALA A 47 3.70 -7.09 -16.23
CA ALA A 47 4.93 -6.74 -15.52
C ALA A 47 5.34 -5.27 -15.67
N GLY A 48 4.80 -4.55 -16.67
CA GLY A 48 5.03 -3.11 -16.86
C GLY A 48 4.10 -2.22 -16.04
N VAL A 49 3.15 -2.80 -15.30
CA VAL A 49 2.18 -2.08 -14.48
C VAL A 49 2.43 -2.32 -13.01
N THR A 50 2.52 -1.25 -12.22
CA THR A 50 2.52 -1.32 -10.76
C THR A 50 1.09 -1.14 -10.26
N ASP A 51 0.56 -2.14 -9.56
CA ASP A 51 -0.73 -2.09 -8.90
C ASP A 51 -0.58 -1.49 -7.50
N VAL A 52 -1.36 -0.44 -7.23
CA VAL A 52 -1.40 0.25 -5.95
C VAL A 52 -2.79 0.13 -5.34
N ARG A 53 -2.83 -0.22 -4.06
CA ARG A 53 -4.06 -0.29 -3.26
C ARG A 53 -3.83 0.41 -1.94
N SER A 54 -4.86 1.07 -1.42
CA SER A 54 -4.87 1.56 -0.06
C SER A 54 -6.23 1.35 0.57
N TRP A 55 -6.25 1.38 1.89
CA TRP A 55 -7.48 1.47 2.67
C TRP A 55 -7.24 2.40 3.86
N VAL A 56 -8.33 2.96 4.35
CA VAL A 56 -8.43 3.65 5.64
C VAL A 56 -9.53 2.98 6.46
N ARG A 57 -9.46 3.07 7.79
CA ARG A 57 -10.54 2.62 8.66
C ARG A 57 -11.82 3.40 8.37
N ALA A 58 -12.96 2.78 8.65
CA ALA A 58 -14.27 3.39 8.42
C ALA A 58 -14.49 4.69 9.22
N ASP A 59 -13.89 4.82 10.41
CA ASP A 59 -13.94 6.03 11.24
C ASP A 59 -12.99 7.14 10.76
N ARG A 60 -12.31 6.94 9.63
CA ARG A 60 -11.45 7.90 8.92
C ARG A 60 -11.70 7.88 7.41
N ALA A 61 -12.91 7.49 6.98
CA ALA A 61 -13.24 7.30 5.56
C ALA A 61 -13.02 8.57 4.71
N GLU A 62 -13.15 9.74 5.32
CA GLU A 62 -12.85 11.04 4.71
C GLU A 62 -11.39 11.18 4.24
N LEU A 63 -10.47 10.37 4.77
CA LEU A 63 -9.05 10.37 4.41
C LEU A 63 -8.72 9.45 3.22
N ASP A 64 -9.66 8.66 2.68
CA ASP A 64 -9.38 7.79 1.53
C ASP A 64 -8.93 8.59 0.29
N GLY A 65 -9.68 9.64 -0.07
CA GLY A 65 -9.35 10.52 -1.19
C GLY A 65 -8.01 11.25 -1.01
N PRO A 66 -7.77 11.93 0.12
CA PRO A 66 -6.49 12.54 0.45
C PRO A 66 -5.31 11.56 0.40
N LEU A 67 -5.44 10.37 1.01
CA LEU A 67 -4.39 9.36 1.00
C LEU A 67 -4.05 8.91 -0.42
N ARG A 68 -5.06 8.58 -1.23
CA ARG A 68 -4.87 8.17 -2.61
C ARG A 68 -4.15 9.24 -3.44
N THR A 69 -4.52 10.49 -3.23
CA THR A 69 -3.89 11.63 -3.93
C THR A 69 -2.43 11.78 -3.51
N ALA A 70 -2.14 11.71 -2.20
CA ALA A 70 -0.78 11.82 -1.68
C ALA A 70 0.12 10.68 -2.17
N VAL A 71 -0.37 9.43 -2.12
CA VAL A 71 0.39 8.26 -2.62
C VAL A 71 0.62 8.36 -4.13
N ALA A 72 -0.39 8.75 -4.92
CA ALA A 72 -0.21 8.90 -6.36
C ALA A 72 0.83 9.98 -6.72
N ALA A 73 0.82 11.11 -6.01
CA ALA A 73 1.80 12.17 -6.21
C ALA A 73 3.22 11.71 -5.82
N TRP A 74 3.37 11.06 -4.67
CA TRP A 74 4.64 10.52 -4.19
C TRP A 74 5.24 9.49 -5.16
N LEU A 75 4.41 8.56 -5.66
CA LEU A 75 4.86 7.58 -6.65
C LEU A 75 5.24 8.22 -7.99
N ALA A 76 4.58 9.29 -8.39
CA ALA A 76 4.91 9.99 -9.63
C ALA A 76 6.21 10.82 -9.52
N SER A 77 6.55 11.32 -8.33
CA SER A 77 7.75 12.16 -8.12
C SER A 77 9.00 11.36 -7.80
N ASP A 78 8.88 10.32 -6.97
CA ASP A 78 10.06 9.72 -6.31
C ASP A 78 10.38 8.32 -6.83
N TRP A 79 9.46 7.71 -7.59
CA TRP A 79 9.58 6.31 -8.00
C TRP A 79 9.77 6.16 -9.52
N PRO A 80 10.60 5.20 -9.95
CA PRO A 80 10.88 4.97 -11.37
C PRO A 80 9.78 4.14 -12.08
N PHE A 81 8.53 4.19 -11.62
CA PHE A 81 7.46 3.38 -12.18
C PHE A 81 6.95 3.98 -13.50
N GLY A 82 6.90 3.16 -14.56
CA GLY A 82 6.39 3.59 -15.85
C GLY A 82 4.87 3.78 -15.87
N LYS A 83 4.12 2.79 -15.38
CA LYS A 83 2.65 2.83 -15.34
C LYS A 83 2.15 2.37 -13.98
N VAL A 84 1.48 3.29 -13.27
CA VAL A 84 0.82 3.01 -11.99
C VAL A 84 -0.67 2.86 -12.21
N ARG A 85 -1.25 1.79 -11.68
CA ARG A 85 -2.70 1.61 -11.59
C ARG A 85 -3.12 1.61 -10.13
N TYR A 86 -3.71 2.72 -9.70
CA TYR A 86 -4.37 2.79 -8.42
C TYR A 86 -5.73 2.10 -8.52
N ARG A 87 -5.92 1.00 -7.81
CA ARG A 87 -7.23 0.35 -7.73
C ARG A 87 -8.08 1.07 -6.70
N SER A 88 -9.27 1.51 -7.12
CA SER A 88 -10.33 1.93 -6.19
C SER A 88 -10.63 0.76 -5.24
N GLY A 89 -10.82 1.05 -3.95
CA GLY A 89 -11.15 0.05 -2.94
C GLY A 89 -12.33 -0.83 -3.38
N ALA A 90 -12.25 -2.12 -3.01
CA ALA A 90 -13.39 -3.03 -3.09
C ALA A 90 -14.44 -2.68 -2.04
#